data_AF-A0A2N5MZK8-F1
#
_entry.id   AF-A0A2N5MZK8-F1
#
_cell.length_a   1.000
_cell.length_b   1.000
_cell.length_c   1.000
_cell.angle_alpha   90.00
_cell.angle_beta   90.00
_cell.angle_gamma   90.00
#
_symmetry.space_group_name_H-M   'P 1'
#
loop_
_entity.id
_entity.type
_entity.pdbx_description
1 polymer ?
#
loop_
_entity_poly.entity_id
_entity_poly.type
_entity_poly.pdbx_seq_one_letter_code
_entity_poly.pdbx_strand_id
1 'polypeptide(L)'
;MEIVQDIMVRNLDVHELNSLIGKAGITINLIQYQIFRHVGFFGLLLLTIGSSIAGGQRISYTTPVIIVILFFVTAPSEKVMGMTSPFRIAVDRLGQFRQSQKNNELYRAICQLKNLAITKADRPPGSAFILEQLKKFTDKIRPTLNQMQQLWLMGQKDQACEYFGRSIGTPEAQSFASIIRKLDELNPIEMKQQMVLFQEVMRRQRETERMKNNMRKSNLIYSICMLSLTVILLNFMVVGVIIDMIQGLSSIE
;
A
#
# COMPACT_ATOMS: atom_id res chain seq x y z
N MET A 1 -37.74 -11.54 -7.70
CA MET A 1 -37.27 -10.77 -6.52
C MET A 1 -35.79 -11.04 -6.23
N GLU A 2 -35.27 -12.23 -6.53
CA GLU A 2 -33.83 -12.58 -6.43
C GLU A 2 -32.91 -11.76 -7.34
N ILE A 3 -33.33 -11.40 -8.56
CA ILE A 3 -32.51 -10.56 -9.47
C ILE A 3 -32.26 -9.16 -8.89
N VAL A 4 -33.22 -8.61 -8.14
CA VAL A 4 -33.09 -7.28 -7.52
C VAL A 4 -32.20 -7.34 -6.28
N GLN A 5 -32.25 -8.43 -5.52
CA GLN A 5 -31.32 -8.68 -4.42
C GLN A 5 -29.89 -8.88 -4.90
N ASP A 6 -29.68 -9.63 -5.98
CA ASP A 6 -28.35 -9.88 -6.54
C ASP A 6 -27.75 -8.60 -7.13
N ILE A 7 -28.55 -7.75 -7.77
CA ILE A 7 -28.12 -6.41 -8.25
C ILE A 7 -27.83 -5.46 -7.08
N MET A 8 -28.61 -5.48 -5.98
CA MET A 8 -28.34 -4.64 -4.81
C MET A 8 -27.08 -5.06 -4.05
N VAL A 9 -26.84 -6.37 -3.89
CA VAL A 9 -25.62 -6.89 -3.27
C VAL A 9 -24.39 -6.54 -4.11
N ARG A 10 -24.49 -6.68 -5.44
CA ARG A 10 -23.42 -6.26 -6.37
C ARG A 10 -23.14 -4.76 -6.32
N ASN A 11 -24.17 -3.92 -6.15
CA ASN A 11 -24.00 -2.47 -6.07
C ASN A 11 -23.34 -2.00 -4.77
N LEU A 12 -23.61 -2.67 -3.63
CA LEU A 12 -22.88 -2.42 -2.38
C LEU A 12 -21.39 -2.76 -2.54
N ASP A 13 -21.10 -3.92 -3.13
CA ASP A 13 -19.73 -4.39 -3.39
C ASP A 13 -18.98 -3.45 -4.34
N VAL A 14 -19.66 -2.95 -5.38
CA VAL A 14 -19.09 -2.00 -6.36
C VAL A 14 -18.79 -0.64 -5.74
N HIS A 15 -19.65 -0.13 -4.84
CA HIS A 15 -19.40 1.14 -4.16
C HIS A 15 -18.24 1.01 -3.16
N GLU A 16 -18.18 -0.09 -2.41
CA GLU A 16 -17.10 -0.38 -1.48
C GLU A 16 -15.75 -0.52 -2.22
N LEU A 17 -15.72 -1.26 -3.34
CA LEU A 17 -14.52 -1.41 -4.17
C LEU A 17 -14.08 -0.09 -4.82
N ASN A 18 -15.03 0.70 -5.33
CA ASN A 18 -14.72 2.04 -5.85
C ASN A 18 -14.18 2.96 -4.76
N SER A 19 -14.69 2.84 -3.52
CA SER A 19 -14.16 3.59 -2.39
C SER A 19 -12.73 3.14 -2.04
N LEU A 20 -12.41 1.85 -2.14
CA LEU A 20 -11.06 1.32 -1.91
C LEU A 20 -10.07 1.80 -2.98
N ILE A 21 -10.46 1.71 -4.26
CA ILE A 21 -9.68 2.19 -5.40
C ILE A 21 -9.47 3.71 -5.31
N GLY A 22 -10.51 4.45 -4.93
CA GLY A 22 -10.47 5.89 -4.70
C GLY A 22 -9.58 6.28 -3.50
N LYS A 23 -9.62 5.51 -2.40
CA LYS A 23 -8.71 5.69 -1.25
C LYS A 23 -7.25 5.40 -1.61
N ALA A 24 -7.00 4.45 -2.51
CA ALA A 24 -5.67 4.21 -3.10
C ALA A 24 -5.26 5.32 -4.09
N GLY A 25 -6.17 6.24 -4.43
CA GLY A 25 -6.00 7.37 -5.34
C GLY A 25 -5.94 6.98 -6.81
N ILE A 26 -6.34 5.76 -7.15
CA ILE A 26 -6.40 5.32 -8.53
C ILE A 26 -7.62 6.00 -9.15
N THR A 27 -7.40 6.75 -10.23
CA THR A 27 -8.46 7.51 -10.92
C THR A 27 -9.34 6.63 -11.81
N ILE A 28 -8.96 5.36 -11.97
CA ILE A 28 -9.64 4.40 -12.83
C ILE A 28 -10.89 3.90 -12.11
N ASN A 29 -12.05 4.08 -12.73
CA ASN A 29 -13.32 3.55 -12.24
C ASN A 29 -13.32 2.01 -12.38
N LEU A 30 -14.00 1.28 -11.49
CA LEU A 30 -14.12 -0.19 -11.55
C LEU A 30 -14.56 -0.70 -12.93
N ILE A 31 -15.45 0.03 -13.60
CA ILE A 31 -15.93 -0.31 -14.95
C ILE A 31 -14.78 -0.24 -15.96
N GLN A 32 -13.95 0.81 -15.90
CA GLN A 32 -12.79 0.95 -16.77
C GLN A 32 -11.77 -0.17 -16.51
N TYR A 33 -11.54 -0.52 -15.24
CA TYR A 33 -10.68 -1.64 -14.87
C TYR A 33 -11.19 -2.97 -15.45
N GLN A 34 -12.49 -3.24 -15.35
CA GLN A 34 -13.09 -4.46 -15.91
C GLN A 34 -12.97 -4.51 -17.44
N ILE A 35 -13.16 -3.38 -18.13
CA ILE A 35 -12.95 -3.27 -19.58
C ILE A 35 -11.49 -3.61 -19.92
N PHE A 36 -10.53 -2.97 -19.26
CA PHE A 36 -9.10 -3.26 -19.48
C PHE A 36 -8.75 -4.73 -19.21
N ARG A 37 -9.29 -5.32 -18.14
CA ARG A 37 -9.09 -6.73 -17.80
C ARG A 37 -9.62 -7.64 -18.90
N HIS A 38 -10.84 -7.41 -19.38
CA HIS A 38 -11.45 -8.25 -20.42
C HIS A 38 -10.78 -8.07 -21.77
N VAL A 39 -10.48 -6.83 -22.18
CA VAL A 39 -9.73 -6.56 -23.41
C VAL A 39 -8.34 -7.18 -23.37
N GLY A 40 -7.63 -7.08 -22.24
CA GLY A 40 -6.32 -7.71 -22.06
C GLY A 40 -6.40 -9.24 -22.11
N PHE A 41 -7.40 -9.84 -21.46
CA PHE A 41 -7.63 -11.29 -21.50
C PHE A 41 -7.91 -11.78 -22.92
N PHE A 42 -8.89 -11.19 -23.61
CA PHE A 42 -9.24 -11.58 -24.98
C PHE A 42 -8.09 -11.29 -25.95
N GLY A 43 -7.36 -10.18 -25.76
CA GLY A 43 -6.20 -9.85 -26.56
C GLY A 43 -5.06 -10.88 -26.41
N LEU A 44 -4.76 -11.30 -25.18
CA LEU A 44 -3.77 -12.36 -24.93
C LEU A 44 -4.22 -13.71 -25.51
N LEU A 45 -5.50 -14.04 -25.38
CA LEU A 45 -6.06 -15.28 -25.90
C LEU A 45 -5.98 -15.30 -27.45
N LEU A 46 -6.36 -14.20 -28.11
CA LEU A 46 -6.22 -14.04 -29.56
C LEU A 46 -4.75 -14.08 -30.01
N LEU A 47 -3.83 -13.49 -29.25
CA LEU A 47 -2.39 -13.57 -29.53
C LEU A 47 -1.88 -15.01 -29.49
N THR A 48 -2.30 -15.80 -28.49
CA THR A 48 -1.90 -17.21 -28.38
C THR A 48 -2.48 -18.09 -29.49
N ILE A 49 -3.70 -17.79 -29.95
CA ILE A 49 -4.31 -18.48 -31.09
C ILE A 49 -3.63 -18.06 -32.40
N GLY A 50 -3.41 -16.76 -32.58
CA GLY A 50 -2.79 -16.19 -33.78
C GLY A 50 -1.34 -16.64 -33.97
N SER A 51 -0.56 -16.72 -32.90
CA SER A 51 0.82 -17.24 -32.96
C SER A 51 0.88 -18.73 -33.31
N SER A 52 -0.12 -19.51 -32.91
CA SER A 52 -0.23 -20.92 -33.29
C SER A 52 -0.56 -21.10 -34.76
N ILE A 53 -1.48 -20.29 -35.30
CA ILE A 53 -1.88 -20.35 -36.71
C ILE A 53 -0.77 -19.83 -37.64
N ALA A 54 -0.12 -18.72 -37.28
CA ALA A 54 0.90 -18.08 -38.12
C ALA A 54 2.30 -18.73 -38.01
N GLY A 55 2.64 -19.30 -36.85
CA GLY A 55 3.96 -19.85 -36.57
C GLY A 55 4.05 -21.38 -36.63
N GLY A 56 2.93 -22.10 -36.81
CA GLY A 56 2.88 -23.56 -36.80
C GLY A 56 3.29 -24.21 -35.47
N GLN A 57 3.49 -23.43 -34.42
CA GLN A 57 3.86 -23.93 -33.10
C GLN A 57 2.65 -24.55 -32.41
N ARG A 58 2.84 -25.75 -31.85
CA ARG A 58 1.84 -26.40 -31.00
C ARG A 58 1.66 -25.57 -29.73
N ILE A 59 0.44 -25.12 -29.47
CA ILE A 59 0.09 -24.45 -28.22
C ILE A 59 0.34 -25.44 -27.09
N SER A 60 1.29 -25.12 -26.22
CA SER A 60 1.44 -25.85 -24.96
C SER A 60 0.19 -25.61 -24.12
N TYR A 61 -0.43 -26.68 -23.61
CA TYR A 61 -1.59 -26.60 -22.72
C TYR A 61 -1.34 -25.75 -21.45
N THR A 62 -0.07 -25.53 -21.09
CA THR A 62 0.32 -24.69 -19.96
C THR A 62 -0.03 -23.21 -20.13
N THR A 63 0.07 -22.67 -21.35
CA THR A 63 -0.15 -21.23 -21.62
C THR A 63 -1.60 -20.78 -21.39
N PRO A 64 -2.64 -21.44 -21.94
CA PRO A 64 -4.03 -21.06 -21.68
C PRO A 64 -4.44 -21.28 -20.22
N VAL A 65 -3.91 -22.32 -19.56
CA VAL A 65 -4.16 -22.56 -18.12
C VAL A 65 -3.63 -21.41 -17.26
N ILE A 66 -2.42 -20.92 -17.55
CA ILE A 66 -1.85 -19.76 -16.84
C ILE A 66 -2.71 -18.51 -17.08
N ILE A 67 -3.16 -18.26 -18.32
CA ILE A 67 -4.00 -17.10 -18.65
C ILE A 67 -5.33 -17.14 -17.88
N VAL A 68 -5.97 -18.31 -17.77
CA VAL A 68 -7.19 -18.49 -16.98
C VAL A 68 -6.94 -18.24 -15.49
N ILE A 69 -5.86 -18.80 -14.92
CA ILE A 69 -5.51 -18.56 -13.52
C ILE A 69 -5.29 -17.06 -13.27
N LEU A 70 -4.57 -16.38 -14.15
CA LEU A 70 -4.26 -14.96 -14.03
C LEU A 70 -5.53 -14.09 -14.08
N PHE A 71 -6.52 -14.49 -14.88
CA PHE A 71 -7.82 -13.83 -14.93
C PHE A 71 -8.59 -13.94 -13.62
N PHE A 72 -8.56 -15.09 -12.96
CA PHE A 72 -9.18 -15.28 -11.64
C PHE A 72 -8.43 -14.54 -10.54
N VAL A 73 -7.09 -14.54 -10.56
CA VAL A 73 -6.25 -13.83 -9.57
C VAL A 73 -6.45 -12.31 -9.64
N THR A 74 -6.70 -11.78 -10.83
CA THR A 74 -6.98 -10.35 -11.07
C THR A 74 -8.46 -9.99 -10.91
N ALA A 75 -9.29 -10.88 -10.36
CA ALA A 75 -10.69 -10.57 -10.12
C ALA A 75 -10.84 -9.44 -9.08
N PRO A 76 -11.62 -8.38 -9.39
CA PRO A 76 -11.89 -7.30 -8.46
C PRO A 76 -12.95 -7.78 -7.46
N SER A 77 -12.52 -8.53 -6.45
CA SER A 77 -13.35 -8.99 -5.34
C SER A 77 -12.71 -8.55 -4.02
N GLU A 78 -13.50 -8.30 -2.97
CA GLU A 78 -12.97 -8.10 -1.63
C GLU A 78 -12.42 -9.39 -1.01
N LYS A 79 -13.12 -10.51 -1.25
CA LYS A 79 -12.81 -11.82 -0.69
C LYS A 79 -12.94 -12.89 -1.76
N VAL A 80 -11.93 -13.74 -1.88
CA VAL A 80 -12.00 -14.95 -2.70
C VAL A 80 -11.87 -16.12 -1.73
N MET A 81 -12.92 -16.95 -1.63
CA MET A 81 -12.98 -18.10 -0.71
C MET A 81 -12.68 -17.74 0.76
N GLY A 82 -13.20 -16.62 1.25
CA GLY A 82 -13.02 -16.17 2.64
C GLY A 82 -11.66 -15.53 2.96
N MET A 83 -10.70 -15.57 2.03
CA MET A 83 -9.40 -14.88 2.15
C MET A 83 -9.43 -13.53 1.43
N THR A 84 -8.60 -12.59 1.88
CA THR A 84 -8.43 -11.29 1.20
C THR A 84 -7.93 -11.52 -0.22
N SER A 85 -8.60 -10.91 -1.20
CA SER A 85 -8.23 -11.13 -2.59
C SER A 85 -6.83 -10.56 -2.90
N PRO A 86 -6.09 -11.17 -3.85
CA PRO A 86 -4.84 -10.60 -4.35
C PRO A 86 -5.00 -9.16 -4.88
N PHE A 87 -6.16 -8.85 -5.46
CA PHE A 87 -6.51 -7.50 -5.91
C PHE A 87 -6.53 -6.50 -4.75
N ARG A 88 -7.22 -6.83 -3.65
CA ARG A 88 -7.27 -5.97 -2.44
C ARG A 88 -5.88 -5.75 -1.86
N ILE A 89 -5.07 -6.81 -1.76
CA ILE A 89 -3.68 -6.70 -1.29
C ILE A 89 -2.88 -5.74 -2.18
N ALA A 90 -3.05 -5.81 -3.50
CA ALA A 90 -2.36 -4.93 -4.44
C ALA A 90 -2.80 -3.46 -4.29
N VAL A 91 -4.11 -3.21 -4.20
CA VAL A 91 -4.69 -1.87 -4.00
C VAL A 91 -4.25 -1.27 -2.66
N ASP A 92 -4.31 -2.05 -1.58
CA ASP A 92 -3.88 -1.62 -0.25
C ASP A 92 -2.38 -1.28 -0.24
N ARG A 93 -1.54 -2.10 -0.88
CA ARG A 93 -0.10 -1.80 -1.03
C ARG A 93 0.15 -0.52 -1.82
N LEU A 94 -0.61 -0.27 -2.88
CA LEU A 94 -0.51 0.98 -3.66
C LEU A 94 -0.92 2.19 -2.82
N GLY A 95 -1.99 2.08 -2.04
CA GLY A 95 -2.44 3.10 -1.10
C GLY A 95 -1.38 3.42 -0.03
N GLN A 96 -0.84 2.37 0.61
CA GLN A 96 0.23 2.49 1.60
C GLN A 96 1.49 3.12 1.02
N PHE A 97 1.86 2.75 -0.21
CA PHE A 97 3.02 3.33 -0.89
C PHE A 97 2.86 4.84 -1.10
N ARG A 98 1.67 5.29 -1.52
CA ARG A 98 1.38 6.72 -1.69
C ARG A 98 1.33 7.47 -0.37
N GLN A 99 0.72 6.90 0.67
CA GLN A 99 0.77 7.48 2.02
C GLN A 99 2.21 7.59 2.53
N SER A 100 3.04 6.57 2.32
CA SER A 100 4.47 6.60 2.67
C SER A 100 5.20 7.73 1.93
N GLN A 101 4.90 7.96 0.65
CA GLN A 101 5.46 9.10 -0.08
C GLN A 101 5.03 10.46 0.48
N LYS A 102 3.76 10.64 0.82
CA LYS A 102 3.26 11.86 1.48
C LYS A 102 3.97 12.08 2.83
N ASN A 103 4.12 11.02 3.63
CA ASN A 103 4.78 11.10 4.93
C ASN A 103 6.29 11.39 4.79
N ASN A 104 6.93 10.89 3.73
CA ASN A 104 8.33 11.23 3.43
C ASN A 104 8.52 12.69 3.04
N GLU A 105 7.60 13.28 2.28
CA GLU A 105 7.60 14.71 2.00
C GLU A 105 7.33 15.53 3.25
N LEU A 106 6.37 15.12 4.09
CA LEU A 106 6.09 15.75 5.39
C LEU A 106 7.34 15.79 6.27
N TYR A 107 8.06 14.68 6.39
CA TYR A 107 9.33 14.63 7.11
C TYR A 107 10.37 15.61 6.57
N ARG A 108 10.54 15.68 5.24
CA ARG A 108 11.49 16.62 4.61
C ARG A 108 11.11 18.06 4.90
N ALA A 109 9.83 18.39 4.75
CA ALA A 109 9.25 19.68 5.10
C ALA A 109 9.59 20.08 6.55
N ILE A 110 9.44 19.16 7.49
CA ILE A 110 9.72 19.39 8.91
C ILE A 110 11.22 19.56 9.17
N CYS A 111 12.08 18.81 8.48
CA CYS A 111 13.53 19.05 8.53
C CYS A 111 13.90 20.47 8.09
N GLN A 112 13.27 20.97 7.02
CA GLN A 112 13.50 22.34 6.55
C GLN A 112 12.93 23.38 7.51
N LEU A 113 11.76 23.13 8.08
CA LEU A 113 11.18 24.04 9.06
C LEU A 113 12.05 24.12 10.34
N LYS A 114 12.67 23.03 10.78
CA LYS A 114 13.63 23.08 11.90
C LYS A 114 14.81 23.99 11.56
N ASN A 115 15.35 23.87 10.35
CA ASN A 115 16.45 24.70 9.90
C ASN A 115 16.03 26.19 9.87
N LEU A 116 14.82 26.49 9.38
CA LEU A 116 14.27 27.84 9.39
C LEU A 116 14.07 28.40 10.81
N ALA A 117 13.59 27.59 11.75
CA ALA A 117 13.43 27.98 13.14
C ALA A 117 14.78 28.28 13.81
N ILE A 118 15.85 27.55 13.46
CA ILE A 118 17.21 27.81 13.94
C ILE A 118 17.76 29.11 13.33
N THR A 119 17.62 29.31 12.03
CA THR A 119 18.18 30.49 11.34
C THR A 119 17.47 31.80 11.71
N LYS A 120 16.19 31.72 12.11
CA LYS A 120 15.38 32.89 12.50
C LYS A 120 15.06 32.92 13.99
N ALA A 121 15.93 32.38 14.84
CA ALA A 121 15.71 32.27 16.28
C ALA A 121 15.34 33.61 16.95
N ASP A 122 15.92 34.72 16.48
CA ASP A 122 15.69 36.07 17.03
C ASP A 122 14.34 36.69 16.63
N ARG A 123 13.73 36.20 15.53
CA ARG A 123 12.40 36.62 15.05
C ARG A 123 11.67 35.42 14.44
N PRO A 124 11.01 34.59 15.26
CA PRO A 124 10.30 33.41 14.78
C PRO A 124 9.24 33.84 13.74
N PRO A 125 9.26 33.29 12.53
CA PRO A 125 8.24 33.61 11.55
C PRO A 125 6.88 33.06 12.00
N GLY A 126 5.81 33.81 11.76
CA GLY A 126 4.46 33.34 12.04
C GLY A 126 4.08 32.08 11.24
N SER A 127 3.09 31.36 11.74
CA SER A 127 2.57 30.11 11.15
C SER A 127 2.25 30.22 9.66
N ALA A 128 1.69 31.35 9.21
CA ALA A 128 1.37 31.61 7.81
C ALA A 128 2.62 31.64 6.90
N PHE A 129 3.71 32.27 7.36
CA PHE A 129 4.98 32.26 6.62
C PHE A 129 5.61 30.87 6.60
N ILE A 130 5.48 30.13 7.69
CA ILE A 130 5.97 28.76 7.81
C ILE A 130 5.24 27.86 6.81
N LEU A 131 3.91 27.93 6.74
CA LEU A 131 3.13 27.23 5.72
C LEU A 131 3.59 27.58 4.31
N GLU A 132 3.88 28.85 4.04
CA GLU A 132 4.41 29.30 2.74
C GLU A 132 5.76 28.66 2.39
N GLN A 133 6.69 28.60 3.34
CA GLN A 133 7.99 27.96 3.10
C GLN A 133 7.84 26.45 2.90
N LEU A 134 6.95 25.79 3.64
CA LEU A 134 6.73 24.35 3.52
C LEU A 134 6.22 23.94 2.14
N LYS A 135 5.40 24.76 1.49
CA LYS A 135 4.93 24.52 0.12
C LYS A 135 6.06 24.43 -0.90
N LYS A 136 7.18 25.14 -0.68
CA LYS A 136 8.34 25.13 -1.59
C LYS A 136 9.08 23.80 -1.60
N PHE A 137 8.97 23.03 -0.52
CA PHE A 137 9.69 21.76 -0.32
C PHE A 137 8.78 20.54 -0.50
N THR A 138 7.54 20.74 -0.94
CA THR A 138 6.52 19.70 -1.01
C THR A 138 5.84 19.73 -2.37
N ASP A 139 5.55 18.56 -2.93
CA ASP A 139 4.87 18.44 -4.22
C ASP A 139 3.53 17.71 -4.04
N LYS A 140 3.54 16.52 -3.45
CA LYS A 140 2.36 15.68 -3.25
C LYS A 140 1.46 16.17 -2.13
N ILE A 141 2.03 16.77 -1.08
CA ILE A 141 1.24 17.35 0.02
C ILE A 141 0.91 18.84 -0.21
N ARG A 142 1.45 19.46 -1.27
CA ARG A 142 1.22 20.87 -1.60
C ARG A 142 -0.27 21.22 -1.76
N PRO A 143 -1.11 20.43 -2.46
CA PRO A 143 -2.54 20.74 -2.57
C PRO A 143 -3.24 20.75 -1.20
N THR A 144 -2.87 19.80 -0.33
CA THR A 144 -3.39 19.73 1.04
C THR A 144 -2.92 20.90 1.89
N LEU A 145 -1.66 21.31 1.75
CA LEU A 145 -1.11 22.50 2.41
C LEU A 145 -1.76 23.80 1.92
N ASN A 146 -2.07 23.92 0.62
CA ASN A 146 -2.77 25.09 0.09
C ASN A 146 -4.14 25.27 0.74
N GLN A 147 -4.91 24.18 0.83
CA GLN A 147 -6.23 24.21 1.46
C GLN A 147 -6.12 24.50 2.96
N MET A 148 -5.14 23.89 3.65
CA MET A 148 -4.85 24.20 5.05
C MET A 148 -4.54 25.69 5.23
N GLN A 149 -3.67 26.26 4.39
CA GLN A 149 -3.30 27.68 4.45
C GLN A 149 -4.49 28.59 4.15
N GLN A 150 -5.36 28.25 3.19
CA GLN A 150 -6.56 29.02 2.90
C GLN A 150 -7.49 29.10 4.13
N LEU A 151 -7.80 27.96 4.74
CA LEU A 151 -8.60 27.89 5.97
C LEU A 151 -7.90 28.63 7.13
N TRP A 152 -6.57 28.57 7.18
CA TRP A 152 -5.76 29.29 8.16
C TRP A 152 -5.92 30.80 8.05
N LEU A 153 -5.86 31.33 6.82
CA LEU A 153 -6.00 32.76 6.54
C LEU A 153 -7.43 33.27 6.83
N MET A 154 -8.43 32.39 6.75
CA MET A 154 -9.81 32.68 7.14
C MET A 154 -10.04 32.63 8.66
N GLY A 155 -9.00 32.38 9.46
CA GLY A 155 -9.10 32.24 10.92
C GLY A 155 -9.62 30.88 11.40
N GLN A 156 -9.93 29.95 10.49
CA GLN A 156 -10.46 28.62 10.79
C GLN A 156 -9.33 27.61 11.08
N LYS A 157 -8.46 27.92 12.06
CA LYS A 157 -7.23 27.14 12.33
C LYS A 157 -7.50 25.68 12.72
N ASP A 158 -8.54 25.43 13.52
CA ASP A 158 -8.87 24.06 13.95
C ASP A 158 -9.37 23.19 12.78
N GLN A 159 -10.25 23.75 11.94
CA GLN A 159 -10.72 23.07 10.72
C GLN A 159 -9.58 22.85 9.72
N ALA A 160 -8.64 23.80 9.61
CA ALA A 160 -7.45 23.64 8.78
C ALA A 160 -6.59 22.45 9.23
N CYS A 161 -6.39 22.31 10.55
CA CYS A 161 -5.62 21.21 11.12
C CYS A 161 -6.32 19.85 10.92
N GLU A 162 -7.63 19.80 11.16
CA GLU A 162 -8.43 18.59 10.98
C GLU A 162 -8.43 18.17 9.50
N TYR A 163 -8.67 19.11 8.59
CA TYR A 163 -8.62 18.87 7.15
C TYR A 163 -7.26 18.29 6.72
N PHE A 164 -6.16 18.89 7.20
CA PHE A 164 -4.82 18.44 6.85
C PHE A 164 -4.55 17.01 7.33
N GLY A 165 -4.86 16.72 8.60
CA GLY A 165 -4.69 15.39 9.18
C GLY A 165 -5.53 14.34 8.46
N ARG A 166 -6.80 14.65 8.15
CA ARG A 166 -7.72 13.73 7.46
C ARG A 166 -7.32 13.49 6.01
N SER A 167 -6.85 14.53 5.31
CA SER A 167 -6.51 14.45 3.88
C SER A 167 -5.20 13.70 3.60
N ILE A 168 -4.24 13.77 4.53
CA ILE A 168 -3.03 12.94 4.46
C ILE A 168 -3.32 11.53 5.00
N GLY A 169 -4.15 11.44 6.03
CA GLY A 169 -4.63 10.17 6.58
C GLY A 169 -3.55 9.40 7.32
N THR A 170 -2.57 10.09 7.90
CA THR A 170 -1.51 9.48 8.72
C THR A 170 -1.41 10.15 10.09
N PRO A 171 -1.08 9.41 11.17
CA PRO A 171 -1.02 9.98 12.52
C PRO A 171 0.08 11.06 12.65
N GLU A 172 1.10 10.99 11.80
CA GLU A 172 2.18 11.97 11.71
C GLU A 172 1.67 13.32 11.19
N ALA A 173 0.74 13.31 10.23
CA ALA A 173 0.12 14.52 9.71
C ALA A 173 -0.76 15.21 10.76
N GLN A 174 -1.48 14.44 11.59
CA GLN A 174 -2.27 14.98 12.71
C GLN A 174 -1.36 15.62 13.77
N SER A 175 -0.30 14.90 14.16
CA SER A 175 0.70 15.40 15.10
C SER A 175 1.36 16.68 14.56
N PHE A 176 1.71 16.71 13.28
CA PHE A 176 2.28 17.90 12.64
C PHE A 176 1.31 19.09 12.64
N ALA A 177 0.05 18.88 12.25
CA ALA A 177 -0.97 19.92 12.29
C ALA A 177 -1.11 20.52 13.70
N SER A 178 -1.07 19.68 14.74
CA SER A 178 -1.13 20.13 16.13
C SER A 178 0.07 21.01 16.53
N ILE A 179 1.28 20.72 16.00
CA ILE A 179 2.48 21.53 16.21
C ILE A 179 2.33 22.88 15.51
N ILE A 180 1.86 22.90 14.26
CA ILE A 180 1.63 24.13 13.49
C ILE A 180 0.56 25.01 14.14
N ARG A 181 -0.45 24.41 14.80
CA ARG A 181 -1.48 25.14 15.55
C ARG A 181 -0.89 25.94 16.70
N LYS A 182 -0.01 25.32 17.47
CA LYS A 182 0.64 25.93 18.64
C LYS A 182 1.77 26.87 18.24
N LEU A 183 2.20 26.87 16.98
CA LEU A 183 3.40 27.54 16.52
C LEU A 183 3.41 29.06 16.75
N ASP A 184 2.24 29.71 16.64
CA ASP A 184 2.11 31.14 16.92
C ASP A 184 2.18 31.46 18.43
N GLU A 185 1.97 30.45 19.28
CA GLU A 185 1.95 30.53 20.75
C GLU A 185 3.27 30.05 21.39
N LEU A 186 4.10 29.33 20.62
CA LEU A 186 5.34 28.74 21.10
C LEU A 186 6.50 29.73 21.03
N ASN A 187 7.32 29.77 22.09
CA ASN A 187 8.62 30.44 22.04
C ASN A 187 9.55 29.70 21.03
N PRO A 188 10.43 30.40 20.28
CA PRO A 188 11.42 29.78 19.38
C PRO A 188 12.14 28.54 19.93
N ILE A 189 12.48 28.55 21.23
CA ILE A 189 13.18 27.45 21.90
C ILE A 189 12.27 26.22 22.01
N GLU A 190 11.02 26.42 22.41
CA GLU A 190 10.03 25.35 22.53
C GLU A 190 9.66 24.79 21.17
N MET A 191 9.49 25.66 20.16
CA MET A 191 9.28 25.26 18.77
C MET A 191 10.40 24.33 18.30
N LYS A 192 11.67 24.69 18.52
CA LYS A 192 12.82 23.83 18.18
C LYS A 192 12.73 22.47 18.87
N GLN A 193 12.43 22.43 20.16
CA GLN A 193 12.32 21.18 20.92
C GLN A 193 11.20 20.28 20.38
N GLN A 194 10.01 20.84 20.14
CA GLN A 194 8.87 20.11 19.58
C GLN A 194 9.21 19.51 18.20
N MET A 195 9.95 20.26 17.37
CA MET A 195 10.38 19.78 16.06
C MET A 195 11.42 18.65 16.13
N VAL A 196 12.35 18.71 17.10
CA VAL A 196 13.34 17.64 17.31
C VAL A 196 12.64 16.36 17.77
N LEU A 197 11.72 16.47 18.74
CA LEU A 197 10.96 15.34 19.24
C LEU A 197 10.12 14.69 18.13
N PHE A 198 9.45 15.50 17.30
CA PHE A 198 8.73 15.00 16.15
C PHE A 198 9.67 14.26 15.16
N GLN A 199 10.82 14.83 14.83
CA GLN A 199 11.80 14.19 13.94
C GLN A 199 12.28 12.84 14.48
N GLU A 200 12.47 12.74 15.79
CA GLU A 200 12.86 11.50 16.45
C GLU A 200 11.75 10.43 16.37
N VAL A 201 10.49 10.81 16.61
CA VAL A 201 9.34 9.91 16.43
C VAL A 201 9.28 9.38 15.00
N MET A 202 9.42 10.26 14.00
CA MET A 202 9.43 9.86 12.57
C MET A 202 10.59 8.93 12.24
N ARG A 203 11.77 9.21 12.82
CA ARG A 203 12.97 8.38 12.62
C ARG A 203 12.79 7.00 13.23
N ARG A 204 12.33 6.91 14.48
CA ARG A 204 12.07 5.65 15.17
C ARG A 204 11.05 4.80 14.40
N GLN A 205 9.96 5.39 13.93
CA GLN A 205 8.98 4.68 13.10
C GLN A 205 9.60 4.10 11.82
N ARG A 206 10.44 4.86 11.11
CA ARG A 206 11.14 4.35 9.92
C ARG A 206 12.11 3.21 10.25
N GLU A 207 12.82 3.31 11.38
CA GLU A 207 13.69 2.23 11.86
C GLU A 207 12.87 0.98 12.18
N THR A 208 11.72 1.12 12.85
CA THR A 208 10.78 0.02 13.10
C THR A 208 10.27 -0.61 11.80
N GLU A 209 9.85 0.18 10.81
CA GLU A 209 9.37 -0.34 9.52
C GLU A 209 10.49 -1.03 8.73
N ARG A 210 11.73 -0.51 8.78
CA ARG A 210 12.91 -1.20 8.22
C ARG A 210 13.16 -2.53 8.92
N MET A 211 13.12 -2.55 10.25
CA MET A 211 13.27 -3.79 11.02
C MET A 211 12.18 -4.81 10.69
N LYS A 212 10.91 -4.41 10.64
CA LYS A 212 9.80 -5.28 10.23
C LYS A 212 10.00 -5.85 8.83
N ASN A 213 10.41 -5.02 7.87
CA ASN A 213 10.67 -5.48 6.50
C ASN A 213 11.86 -6.45 6.43
N ASN A 214 12.92 -6.21 7.20
CA ASN A 214 14.04 -7.14 7.31
C ASN A 214 13.61 -8.47 7.95
N MET A 215 12.80 -8.42 9.02
CA MET A 215 12.22 -9.61 9.64
C MET A 215 11.37 -10.40 8.65
N ARG A 216 10.51 -9.74 7.87
CA ARG A 216 9.70 -10.42 6.82
C ARG A 216 10.57 -11.12 5.78
N LYS A 217 11.62 -10.45 5.29
CA LYS A 217 12.57 -11.06 4.33
C LYS A 217 13.27 -12.27 4.94
N SER A 218 13.74 -12.15 6.17
CA SER A 218 14.41 -13.24 6.89
C SER A 218 13.46 -14.43 7.11
N ASN A 219 12.23 -14.19 7.58
CA ASN A 219 11.22 -15.23 7.74
C ASN A 219 10.87 -15.94 6.42
N LEU A 220 10.83 -15.22 5.30
CA LEU A 220 10.56 -15.83 4.00
C LEU A 220 11.68 -16.80 3.60
N ILE A 221 12.94 -16.39 3.76
CA ILE A 221 14.11 -17.26 3.49
C ILE A 221 14.05 -18.49 4.40
N TYR A 222 13.81 -18.29 5.70
CA TYR A 222 13.66 -19.39 6.66
C TYR A 222 12.56 -20.37 6.27
N SER A 223 11.40 -19.85 5.85
CA SER A 223 10.25 -20.68 5.44
C SER A 223 10.56 -21.55 4.23
N ILE A 224 11.26 -21.02 3.22
CA ILE A 224 11.68 -21.79 2.04
C ILE A 224 12.65 -22.90 2.43
N CYS A 225 13.65 -22.59 3.25
CA CYS A 225 14.60 -23.58 3.75
C CYS A 225 13.90 -24.69 4.54
N MET A 226 12.97 -24.33 5.44
CA MET A 226 12.24 -25.29 6.24
C MET A 226 11.32 -26.19 5.40
N LEU A 227 10.65 -25.63 4.39
CA LEU A 227 9.84 -26.39 3.44
C LEU A 227 10.72 -27.40 2.67
N SER A 228 11.88 -26.96 2.19
CA SER A 228 12.83 -27.83 1.49
C SER A 228 13.27 -29.01 2.36
N LEU A 229 13.65 -28.74 3.62
CA LEU A 229 14.02 -29.77 4.57
C LEU A 229 12.87 -30.75 4.84
N THR A 230 11.64 -30.23 4.96
CA THR A 230 10.44 -31.04 5.15
C THR A 230 10.20 -31.97 3.96
N VAL A 231 10.38 -31.49 2.72
CA VAL A 231 10.23 -32.31 1.50
C VAL A 231 11.28 -33.42 1.45
N ILE A 232 12.53 -33.13 1.82
CA ILE A 232 13.60 -34.13 1.88
C ILE A 232 13.25 -35.23 2.90
N LEU A 233 12.81 -34.84 4.10
CA LEU A 233 12.41 -35.79 5.14
C LEU A 233 11.20 -36.65 4.70
N LEU A 234 10.22 -36.04 4.04
CA LEU A 234 9.04 -36.75 3.54
C LEU A 234 9.42 -37.76 2.44
N ASN A 235 10.34 -37.38 1.54
CA ASN A 235 10.88 -38.30 0.53
C ASN A 235 11.57 -39.51 1.20
N PHE A 236 12.43 -39.26 2.19
CA PHE A 236 13.11 -40.33 2.93
C PHE A 236 12.10 -41.26 3.64
N MET A 237 11.06 -40.70 4.26
CA MET A 237 9.99 -41.46 4.90
C MET A 237 9.26 -42.35 3.89
N VAL A 238 8.89 -41.81 2.72
CA VAL A 238 8.19 -42.58 1.66
C VAL A 238 9.05 -43.72 1.14
N VAL A 239 10.35 -43.46 0.87
CA VAL A 239 11.29 -44.50 0.43
C VAL A 239 11.42 -45.59 1.48
N GLY A 240 11.56 -45.24 2.76
CA GLY A 240 11.62 -46.21 3.86
C GLY A 240 10.38 -47.09 3.92
N VAL A 241 9.18 -46.50 3.87
CA VAL A 241 7.91 -47.25 3.86
C VAL A 241 7.81 -48.19 2.66
N ILE A 242 8.24 -47.76 1.47
CA ILE A 242 8.24 -48.61 0.27
C ILE A 242 9.21 -49.79 0.44
N ILE A 243 10.42 -49.57 0.97
CA ILE A 243 11.38 -50.64 1.22
C ILE A 243 10.83 -51.66 2.21
N ASP A 244 10.27 -51.20 3.33
CA ASP A 244 9.67 -52.07 4.35
C ASP A 244 8.48 -52.86 3.77
N MET A 245 7.66 -52.23 2.92
CA MET A 245 6.55 -52.89 2.24
C MET A 245 7.03 -53.98 1.26
N ILE A 246 8.10 -53.73 0.52
CA ILE A 246 8.71 -54.72 -0.40
C ILE A 246 9.28 -55.90 0.41
N GLN A 247 10.00 -55.63 1.50
CA GLN A 247 10.54 -56.70 2.36
C GLN A 247 9.44 -57.54 3.00
N GLY A 248 8.37 -56.89 3.50
CA GLY A 248 7.20 -57.56 4.03
C GLY A 248 6.53 -58.49 3.01
N LEU A 249 6.39 -58.07 1.75
CA LEU A 249 5.84 -58.92 0.69
C LEU A 249 6.76 -60.09 0.35
N SER A 250 8.08 -59.88 0.31
CA SER A 250 9.06 -60.94 0.02
C SER A 250 9.20 -62.02 1.10
N SER A 251 8.62 -61.80 2.30
CA SER A 251 8.64 -62.77 3.40
C SER A 251 7.38 -63.62 3.50
N ILE A 252 6.39 -63.39 2.62
CA ILE A 252 5.12 -64.11 2.56
C ILE A 252 5.10 -65.14 1.39
N GLU A 253 6.02 -65.03 0.43
CA GLU A 253 6.35 -66.08 -0.55
C GLU A 253 7.40 -67.06 0.00
#